data_AF-A0A413J785-F1
#
_entry.id   AF-A0A413J785-F1
#
_cell.length_a   1.000
_cell.length_b   1.000
_cell.length_c   1.000
_cell.angle_alpha   90.00
_cell.angle_beta   90.00
_cell.angle_gamma   90.00
#
_symmetry.space_group_name_H-M   'P 1'
#
loop_
_entity.id
_entity.type
_entity.pdbx_description
1 polymer ?
#
loop_
_entity_poly.entity_id
_entity_poly.type
_entity_poly.pdbx_seq_one_letter_code
_entity_poly.pdbx_strand_id
1 'polypeptide(L)'
;MYRFLLILLSVVGMATAIGAQQRQDMSKGKSNNKILVAYFSATGTTARAAEKLADVTNGELYAIVPARSYTSADLDWNDKRSRSSVEMNDPKSRPAIKSKKENIADYDIIFIGYPIWWDLAPRIINTFIESHDLKGKTVIPFATSGGSTLAGSAAALKKTYPALNWREGRLLNRADEKSIRTWIDNSKL
;
A
#
# COMPACT_ATOMS: atom_id res chain seq x y z
N MET A 1 -34.83 69.98 -40.93
CA MET A 1 -35.48 68.80 -40.30
C MET A 1 -34.97 67.55 -41.00
N TYR A 2 -34.48 66.57 -40.20
CA TYR A 2 -33.76 65.34 -40.58
C TYR A 2 -32.38 65.59 -41.22
N ARG A 3 -31.29 64.87 -40.92
CA ARG A 3 -31.16 63.43 -40.59
C ARG A 3 -29.73 63.16 -40.07
N PHE A 4 -29.61 62.23 -39.13
CA PHE A 4 -28.44 61.44 -38.69
C PHE A 4 -27.11 61.57 -39.48
N LEU A 5 -25.98 61.68 -38.77
CA LEU A 5 -24.83 60.78 -39.00
C LEU A 5 -23.82 60.75 -37.84
N LEU A 6 -23.46 59.52 -37.46
CA LEU A 6 -22.43 59.11 -36.52
C LEU A 6 -21.04 59.53 -36.97
N ILE A 7 -20.18 59.96 -36.03
CA ILE A 7 -18.73 59.88 -36.19
C ILE A 7 -18.17 59.12 -35.00
N LEU A 8 -17.75 57.88 -35.29
CA LEU A 8 -16.88 57.07 -34.44
C LEU A 8 -15.56 57.82 -34.21
N LEU A 9 -15.14 57.94 -32.96
CA LEU A 9 -13.72 58.04 -32.63
C LEU A 9 -13.35 56.95 -31.62
N SER A 10 -12.49 56.08 -32.11
CA SER A 10 -11.85 54.95 -31.46
C SER A 10 -10.94 55.38 -30.31
N VAL A 11 -11.12 54.75 -29.14
CA VAL A 11 -10.01 54.49 -28.22
C VAL A 11 -10.03 53.00 -27.91
N VAL A 12 -9.18 52.27 -28.64
CA VAL A 12 -8.78 50.91 -28.33
C VAL A 12 -7.92 50.97 -27.06
N GLY A 13 -8.56 50.74 -25.92
CA GLY A 13 -7.88 50.47 -24.66
C GLY A 13 -7.59 48.98 -24.54
N MET A 14 -6.39 48.59 -24.97
CA MET A 14 -5.84 47.25 -24.86
C MET A 14 -5.62 46.92 -23.37
N ALA A 15 -6.42 46.00 -22.81
CA ALA A 15 -6.18 45.42 -21.48
C ALA A 15 -6.22 43.90 -21.57
N THR A 16 -5.28 43.34 -22.32
CA THR A 16 -4.95 41.91 -22.30
C THR A 16 -4.16 41.60 -21.03
N ALA A 17 -4.83 41.31 -19.92
CA ALA A 17 -4.20 40.69 -18.76
C ALA A 17 -5.21 40.00 -17.83
N ILE A 18 -6.21 39.29 -18.38
CA ILE A 18 -7.00 38.31 -17.61
C ILE A 18 -6.60 36.92 -18.11
N GLY A 19 -5.35 36.54 -17.83
CA GLY A 19 -4.77 35.28 -18.30
C GLY A 19 -3.54 34.83 -17.50
N ALA A 20 -3.29 35.42 -16.34
CA ALA A 20 -2.11 35.11 -15.51
C ALA A 20 -2.45 34.67 -14.07
N GLN A 21 -3.72 34.67 -13.66
CA GLN A 21 -4.14 34.37 -12.27
C GLN A 21 -4.80 32.98 -12.09
N GLN A 22 -4.64 32.05 -13.04
CA GLN A 22 -5.09 30.65 -12.87
C GLN A 22 -4.01 29.66 -13.34
N ARG A 23 -2.82 29.75 -12.77
CA ARG A 23 -1.82 28.64 -12.78
C ARG A 23 -1.11 28.49 -11.44
N GLN A 24 -1.79 28.82 -10.35
CA GLN A 24 -1.28 28.57 -8.99
C GLN A 24 -2.39 27.99 -8.10
N ASP A 25 -2.93 26.82 -8.48
CA ASP A 25 -3.65 25.97 -7.50
C ASP A 25 -3.69 24.47 -7.91
N MET A 26 -2.58 23.92 -8.44
CA MET A 26 -2.42 22.46 -8.62
C MET A 26 -1.26 21.87 -7.80
N SER A 27 -0.75 22.62 -6.82
CA SER A 27 0.32 22.19 -5.91
C SER A 27 -0.15 22.24 -4.45
N LYS A 28 -1.41 21.87 -4.18
CA LYS A 28 -1.85 21.62 -2.80
C LYS A 28 -1.44 20.21 -2.39
N GLY A 29 -0.29 20.14 -1.73
CA GLY A 29 0.00 19.14 -0.70
C GLY A 29 0.21 17.69 -1.17
N LYS A 30 1.23 17.43 -2.00
CA LYS A 30 1.82 16.09 -2.01
C LYS A 30 2.71 15.99 -0.78
N SER A 31 2.28 15.27 0.24
CA SER A 31 3.16 14.87 1.35
C SER A 31 4.36 14.14 0.74
N ASN A 32 5.59 14.56 1.07
CA ASN A 32 6.82 13.90 0.63
C ASN A 32 7.07 12.60 1.42
N ASN A 33 6.00 11.85 1.72
CA ASN A 33 6.07 10.64 2.54
C ASN A 33 6.86 9.57 1.76
N LYS A 34 7.91 9.02 2.38
CA LYS A 34 8.67 7.91 1.79
C LYS A 34 7.92 6.61 2.10
N ILE A 35 7.51 5.91 1.03
CA ILE A 35 6.66 4.72 1.12
C ILE A 35 7.49 3.45 0.91
N LEU A 36 7.30 2.48 1.80
CA LEU A 36 7.77 1.11 1.63
C LEU A 36 6.58 0.20 1.33
N VAL A 37 6.68 -0.64 0.30
CA VAL A 37 5.74 -1.72 0.02
C VAL A 37 6.44 -3.04 0.32
N ALA A 38 6.37 -3.46 1.59
CA ALA A 38 6.90 -4.73 2.05
C ALA A 38 5.87 -5.84 1.78
N TYR A 39 6.30 -7.01 1.28
CA TYR A 39 5.36 -8.11 1.03
C TYR A 39 6.01 -9.49 1.19
N PHE A 40 5.23 -10.47 1.62
CA PHE A 40 5.55 -11.89 1.49
C PHE A 40 4.68 -12.51 0.38
N SER A 41 5.28 -13.35 -0.47
CA SER A 41 4.53 -14.13 -1.46
C SER A 41 5.18 -15.49 -1.68
N ALA A 42 4.43 -16.57 -1.45
CA ALA A 42 4.91 -17.93 -1.69
C ALA A 42 4.79 -18.34 -3.17
N THR A 43 3.75 -17.88 -3.86
CA THR A 43 3.41 -18.29 -5.25
C THR A 43 3.27 -17.12 -6.23
N GLY A 44 3.67 -15.92 -5.82
CA GLY A 44 3.76 -14.73 -6.69
C GLY A 44 2.46 -13.91 -6.85
N THR A 45 1.30 -14.37 -6.35
CA THR A 45 0.05 -13.60 -6.46
C THR A 45 0.13 -12.27 -5.70
N THR A 46 0.62 -12.31 -4.46
CA THR A 46 0.82 -11.11 -3.65
C THR A 46 1.97 -10.24 -4.18
N ALA A 47 3.01 -10.85 -4.77
CA ALA A 47 4.11 -10.12 -5.40
C ALA A 47 3.60 -9.19 -6.52
N ARG A 48 2.78 -9.73 -7.43
CA ARG A 48 2.16 -8.93 -8.50
C ARG A 48 1.25 -7.81 -7.99
N ALA A 49 0.56 -8.03 -6.87
CA ALA A 49 -0.24 -6.97 -6.25
C ALA A 49 0.64 -5.89 -5.61
N ALA A 50 1.75 -6.29 -4.98
CA ALA A 50 2.72 -5.38 -4.37
C ALA A 50 3.45 -4.54 -5.42
N GLU A 51 3.84 -5.12 -6.56
CA GLU A 51 4.44 -4.41 -7.70
C GLU A 51 3.53 -3.28 -8.19
N LYS A 52 2.27 -3.59 -8.52
CA LYS A 52 1.29 -2.57 -8.94
C LYS A 52 1.07 -1.49 -7.88
N LEU A 53 1.08 -1.86 -6.60
CA LEU A 53 0.92 -0.92 -5.50
C LEU A 53 2.15 0.00 -5.38
N ALA A 54 3.35 -0.54 -5.50
CA ALA A 54 4.59 0.23 -5.53
C ALA A 54 4.60 1.21 -6.70
N ASP A 55 4.18 0.78 -7.89
CA ASP A 55 4.08 1.64 -9.08
C ASP A 55 3.10 2.81 -8.88
N VAL A 56 1.91 2.53 -8.33
CA VAL A 56 0.90 3.57 -8.07
C VAL A 56 1.35 4.57 -7.02
N THR A 57 2.03 4.10 -5.97
CA THR A 57 2.46 4.92 -4.83
C THR A 57 3.82 5.57 -5.03
N ASN A 58 4.57 5.17 -6.06
CA ASN A 58 6.01 5.45 -6.20
C ASN A 58 6.79 5.05 -4.92
N GLY A 59 6.39 3.92 -4.33
CA GLY A 59 6.99 3.35 -3.12
C GLY A 59 8.11 2.37 -3.46
N GLU A 60 9.04 2.19 -2.53
CA GLU A 60 10.08 1.16 -2.68
C GLU A 60 9.49 -0.22 -2.42
N LEU A 61 9.70 -1.16 -3.35
CA LEU A 61 9.25 -2.53 -3.21
C LEU A 61 10.27 -3.35 -2.38
N TYR A 62 9.80 -4.07 -1.36
CA TYR A 62 10.63 -4.94 -0.54
C TYR A 62 10.02 -6.33 -0.36
N ALA A 63 10.72 -7.36 -0.84
CA ALA A 63 10.30 -8.75 -0.65
C ALA A 63 10.76 -9.27 0.72
N ILE A 64 9.82 -9.71 1.55
CA ILE A 64 10.05 -10.44 2.79
C ILE A 64 10.38 -11.89 2.42
N VAL A 65 11.66 -12.16 2.18
CA VAL A 65 12.11 -13.49 1.73
C VAL A 65 12.38 -14.40 2.92
N PRO A 66 11.73 -15.58 3.03
CA PRO A 66 12.04 -16.55 4.07
C PRO A 66 13.46 -17.11 3.92
N ALA A 67 14.14 -17.35 5.04
CA ALA A 67 15.45 -18.02 5.06
C ALA A 67 15.41 -19.39 4.37
N ARG A 68 14.32 -20.14 4.63
CA ARG A 68 13.96 -21.38 3.92
C ARG A 68 12.70 -21.14 3.08
N SER A 69 12.82 -21.20 1.76
CA SER A 69 11.68 -21.09 0.84
C SER A 69 10.58 -22.12 1.14
N TYR A 70 9.32 -21.73 0.93
CA TYR A 70 8.19 -22.66 1.04
C TYR A 70 8.11 -23.51 -0.22
N THR A 71 8.08 -24.83 -0.05
CA THR A 71 7.83 -25.80 -1.11
C THR A 71 6.33 -26.03 -1.30
N SER A 72 5.93 -26.70 -2.39
CA SER A 72 4.53 -27.10 -2.58
C SER A 72 4.02 -27.99 -1.45
N ALA A 73 4.87 -28.88 -0.90
CA ALA A 73 4.52 -29.72 0.24
C ALA A 73 4.36 -28.91 1.54
N ASP A 74 5.18 -27.87 1.74
CA ASP A 74 5.03 -26.97 2.89
C ASP A 74 3.70 -26.20 2.84
N LEU A 75 3.18 -25.93 1.65
CA LEU A 75 1.96 -25.16 1.39
C LEU A 75 0.70 -26.04 1.28
N ASP A 76 0.82 -27.36 1.46
CA ASP A 76 -0.33 -28.25 1.45
C ASP A 76 -1.19 -28.02 2.70
N TRP A 77 -2.27 -27.27 2.54
CA TRP A 77 -3.20 -26.94 3.62
C TRP A 77 -4.10 -28.11 4.00
N ASN A 78 -4.14 -29.20 3.22
CA ASN A 78 -4.85 -30.43 3.61
C ASN A 78 -4.01 -31.32 4.53
N ASP A 79 -2.68 -31.17 4.51
CA ASP A 79 -1.79 -31.87 5.43
C ASP A 79 -1.59 -31.05 6.71
N LYS A 80 -2.11 -31.55 7.84
CA LYS A 80 -1.93 -30.93 9.16
C LYS A 80 -0.47 -30.90 9.63
N ARG A 81 0.41 -31.69 9.01
CA ARG A 81 1.85 -31.73 9.30
C ARG A 81 2.67 -30.88 8.33
N SER A 82 2.05 -30.31 7.30
CA SER A 82 2.76 -29.37 6.43
C SER A 82 3.28 -28.19 7.24
N ARG A 83 4.40 -27.62 6.80
CA ARG A 83 5.03 -26.50 7.50
C ARG A 83 4.06 -25.34 7.69
N SER A 84 3.27 -24.98 6.68
CA SER A 84 2.27 -23.91 6.80
C SER A 84 1.20 -24.25 7.84
N SER A 85 0.68 -25.48 7.88
CA SER A 85 -0.28 -25.92 8.91
C SER A 85 0.31 -25.83 10.31
N VAL A 86 1.55 -26.29 10.50
CA VAL A 86 2.23 -26.25 11.81
C VAL A 86 2.49 -24.81 12.25
N GLU A 87 3.00 -23.95 11.35
CA GLU A 87 3.25 -22.54 11.65
C GLU A 87 1.95 -21.79 11.96
N MET A 88 0.87 -22.04 11.22
CA MET A 88 -0.39 -21.33 11.44
C MET A 88 -1.10 -21.79 12.72
N ASN A 89 -0.93 -23.04 13.15
CA ASN A 89 -1.42 -23.54 14.43
C ASN A 89 -0.60 -23.05 15.64
N ASP A 90 0.62 -22.56 15.46
CA ASP A 90 1.44 -21.99 16.52
C ASP A 90 1.53 -20.45 16.41
N PRO A 91 0.80 -19.68 17.25
CA PRO A 91 0.90 -18.22 17.29
C PRO A 91 2.28 -17.67 17.62
N LYS A 92 3.16 -18.47 18.25
CA LYS A 92 4.52 -18.08 18.60
C LYS A 92 5.53 -18.38 17.50
N SER A 93 5.15 -19.09 16.45
CA SER A 93 6.04 -19.38 15.32
C SER A 93 6.54 -18.07 14.69
N ARG A 94 7.85 -18.02 14.42
CA ARG A 94 8.56 -16.90 13.79
C ARG A 94 9.51 -17.42 12.71
N PRO A 95 8.99 -17.78 11.50
CA PRO A 95 9.84 -18.21 10.40
C PRO A 95 10.90 -17.14 10.11
N ALA A 96 12.18 -17.56 10.05
CA ALA A 96 13.29 -16.65 9.81
C ALA A 96 13.22 -16.01 8.41
N ILE A 97 13.63 -14.74 8.31
CA ILE A 97 13.78 -14.00 7.05
C ILE A 97 15.27 -13.99 6.64
N LYS A 98 15.56 -13.97 5.33
CA LYS A 98 16.95 -13.95 4.81
C LYS A 98 17.72 -12.70 5.22
N SER A 99 17.03 -11.56 5.22
CA SER A 99 17.60 -10.26 5.57
C SER A 99 16.52 -9.37 6.16
N LYS A 100 16.95 -8.36 6.92
CA LYS A 100 16.11 -7.26 7.35
C LYS A 100 16.14 -6.15 6.30
N LYS A 101 15.12 -5.30 6.29
CA LYS A 101 15.13 -4.08 5.51
C LYS A 101 16.02 -3.05 6.21
N GLU A 102 17.15 -2.74 5.59
CA GLU A 102 18.02 -1.66 6.02
C GLU A 102 17.32 -0.30 5.89
N ASN A 103 17.68 0.63 6.77
CA ASN A 103 17.16 2.00 6.80
C ASN A 103 15.63 2.10 6.87
N ILE A 104 14.97 1.19 7.61
CA ILE A 104 13.52 1.24 7.80
C ILE A 104 13.06 2.56 8.47
N ALA A 105 13.97 3.23 9.19
CA ALA A 105 13.75 4.53 9.80
C ALA A 105 13.32 5.60 8.78
N ASP A 106 13.78 5.52 7.53
CA ASP A 106 13.53 6.53 6.49
C ASP A 106 12.08 6.59 6.00
N TYR A 107 11.28 5.55 6.22
CA TYR A 107 9.92 5.44 5.67
C TYR A 107 8.87 5.95 6.65
N ASP A 108 7.93 6.73 6.15
CA ASP A 108 6.78 7.25 6.91
C ASP A 108 5.59 6.29 6.86
N ILE A 109 5.45 5.61 5.73
CA ILE A 109 4.34 4.69 5.44
C ILE A 109 4.90 3.34 5.01
N ILE A 110 4.39 2.28 5.63
CA ILE A 110 4.76 0.90 5.33
C ILE A 110 3.50 0.12 5.01
N PHE A 111 3.37 -0.23 3.74
CA PHE A 111 2.44 -1.28 3.32
C PHE A 111 3.02 -2.64 3.65
N ILE A 112 2.20 -3.54 4.21
CA ILE A 112 2.58 -4.92 4.53
C ILE A 112 1.63 -5.89 3.81
N GLY A 113 2.17 -6.56 2.80
CA GLY A 113 1.45 -7.47 1.90
C GLY A 113 1.61 -8.93 2.25
N TYR A 114 0.53 -9.70 2.21
CA TYR A 114 0.60 -11.15 2.41
C TYR A 114 -0.54 -11.93 1.75
N PRO A 115 -0.34 -13.21 1.39
CA PRO A 115 -1.45 -14.12 1.16
C PRO A 115 -2.20 -14.38 2.48
N ILE A 116 -3.52 -14.47 2.46
CA ILE A 116 -4.29 -14.94 3.62
C ILE A 116 -4.06 -16.45 3.78
N TRP A 117 -3.55 -16.86 4.94
CA TRP A 117 -3.44 -18.26 5.36
C TRP A 117 -4.31 -18.48 6.59
N TRP A 118 -5.28 -19.39 6.53
CA TRP A 118 -6.17 -19.71 7.66
C TRP A 118 -6.78 -18.46 8.32
N ASP A 119 -7.31 -17.53 7.50
CA ASP A 119 -7.88 -16.23 7.91
C ASP A 119 -6.91 -15.26 8.63
N LEU A 120 -5.61 -15.55 8.60
CA LEU A 120 -4.55 -14.80 9.26
C LEU A 120 -3.45 -14.38 8.28
N ALA A 121 -2.59 -13.47 8.75
CA ALA A 121 -1.31 -13.21 8.10
C ALA A 121 -0.35 -14.40 8.37
N PRO A 122 0.45 -14.83 7.38
CA PRO A 122 1.49 -15.84 7.59
C PRO A 122 2.46 -15.39 8.68
N ARG A 123 2.96 -16.33 9.49
CA ARG A 123 3.81 -16.02 10.66
C ARG A 123 5.09 -15.26 10.35
N ILE A 124 5.59 -15.35 9.12
CA ILE A 124 6.73 -14.54 8.65
C ILE A 124 6.45 -13.03 8.69
N ILE A 125 5.18 -12.61 8.61
CA ILE A 125 4.77 -11.22 8.79
C ILE A 125 4.99 -10.77 10.24
N ASN A 126 4.75 -11.66 11.22
CA ASN A 126 5.10 -11.38 12.61
C ASN A 126 6.61 -11.19 12.75
N THR A 127 7.42 -12.08 12.15
CA THR A 127 8.89 -11.93 12.13
C THR A 127 9.31 -10.59 11.52
N PHE A 128 8.70 -10.19 10.40
CA PHE A 128 9.01 -8.89 9.77
C PHE A 128 8.68 -7.72 10.70
N ILE A 129 7.49 -7.69 11.30
CA ILE A 129 7.10 -6.60 12.21
C ILE A 129 8.02 -6.54 13.43
N GLU A 130 8.33 -7.67 14.06
CA GLU A 130 9.16 -7.72 15.27
C GLU A 130 10.66 -7.48 15.00
N SER A 131 11.10 -7.64 13.75
CA SER A 131 12.51 -7.42 13.38
C SER A 131 12.86 -5.96 13.10
N HIS A 132 11.87 -5.06 13.11
CA HIS A 132 12.01 -3.65 12.77
C HIS A 132 11.25 -2.74 13.75
N ASP A 133 11.79 -1.55 14.02
CA ASP A 133 11.04 -0.53 14.76
C ASP A 133 10.10 0.22 13.80
N LEU A 134 8.80 -0.10 13.91
CA LEU A 134 7.73 0.52 13.12
C LEU A 134 6.98 1.62 13.90
N LYS A 135 7.43 1.97 15.11
CA LYS A 135 6.75 2.95 15.94
C LYS A 135 6.77 4.33 15.27
N GLY A 136 5.64 5.03 15.33
CA GLY A 136 5.46 6.34 14.68
C GLY A 136 5.21 6.29 13.17
N LYS A 137 5.36 5.11 12.53
CA LYS A 137 5.10 4.92 11.10
C LYS A 137 3.64 4.53 10.87
N THR A 138 3.08 4.95 9.75
CA THR A 138 1.76 4.48 9.29
C THR A 138 1.90 3.08 8.72
N VAL A 139 1.14 2.11 9.24
CA VAL A 139 1.18 0.71 8.79
C VAL A 139 -0.13 0.34 8.12
N ILE A 140 -0.07 -0.13 6.88
CA ILE A 140 -1.25 -0.43 6.06
C ILE A 140 -1.18 -1.87 5.54
N PRO A 141 -2.02 -2.79 6.04
CA PRO A 141 -2.01 -4.16 5.53
C PRO A 141 -2.66 -4.23 4.15
N PHE A 142 -2.18 -5.12 3.30
CA PHE A 142 -2.92 -5.55 2.12
C PHE A 142 -2.77 -7.05 1.95
N ALA A 143 -3.74 -7.67 1.29
CA ALA A 143 -3.69 -9.11 1.12
C ALA A 143 -4.22 -9.58 -0.22
N THR A 144 -3.90 -10.83 -0.54
CA THR A 144 -4.55 -11.62 -1.58
C THR A 144 -5.06 -12.92 -0.96
N SER A 145 -6.14 -13.49 -1.47
CA SER A 145 -6.75 -14.70 -0.90
C SER A 145 -7.45 -15.55 -1.97
N GLY A 146 -7.77 -16.79 -1.61
CA GLY A 146 -8.67 -17.64 -2.40
C GLY A 146 -10.16 -17.38 -2.16
N GLY A 147 -10.52 -16.44 -1.27
CA GLY A 147 -11.92 -16.15 -0.92
C GLY A 147 -12.10 -15.39 0.40
N SER A 148 -11.21 -15.59 1.38
CA SER A 148 -11.25 -14.88 2.66
C SER A 148 -11.09 -13.37 2.51
N THR A 149 -11.69 -12.61 3.43
CA THR A 149 -11.50 -11.16 3.50
C THR A 149 -10.21 -10.80 4.24
N LEU A 150 -9.83 -9.53 4.23
CA LEU A 150 -8.68 -9.04 5.01
C LEU A 150 -8.98 -8.94 6.52
N ALA A 151 -10.26 -8.84 6.90
CA ALA A 151 -10.70 -8.37 8.22
C ALA A 151 -10.10 -9.18 9.39
N GLY A 152 -10.17 -10.52 9.32
CA GLY A 152 -9.64 -11.40 10.36
C GLY A 152 -8.14 -11.19 10.58
N SER A 153 -7.36 -11.24 9.50
CA SER A 153 -5.91 -11.07 9.55
C SER A 153 -5.47 -9.69 10.07
N ALA A 154 -6.12 -8.62 9.60
CA ALA A 154 -5.78 -7.26 10.01
C ALA A 154 -6.16 -7.01 11.48
N ALA A 155 -7.30 -7.51 11.93
CA ALA A 155 -7.71 -7.43 13.33
C ALA A 155 -6.73 -8.19 14.24
N ALA A 156 -6.28 -9.38 13.84
CA ALA A 156 -5.30 -10.17 14.57
C ALA A 156 -3.94 -9.45 14.69
N LEU A 157 -3.44 -8.87 13.59
CA LEU A 157 -2.21 -8.08 13.61
C LEU A 157 -2.35 -6.84 14.50
N LYS A 158 -3.45 -6.10 14.39
CA LYS A 158 -3.73 -4.92 15.22
C LYS A 158 -3.81 -5.27 16.70
N LYS A 159 -4.43 -6.40 17.05
CA LYS A 159 -4.48 -6.91 18.42
C LYS A 159 -3.11 -7.30 18.95
N THR A 160 -2.26 -7.88 18.10
CA THR A 160 -0.90 -8.33 18.47
C THR A 160 0.05 -7.14 18.65
N TYR A 161 -0.07 -6.11 17.80
CA TYR A 161 0.79 -4.93 17.81
C TYR A 161 -0.04 -3.63 17.95
N PRO A 162 -0.68 -3.41 19.12
CA PRO A 162 -1.62 -2.30 19.30
C PRO A 162 -0.96 -0.93 19.33
N ALA A 163 0.36 -0.87 19.55
CA ALA A 163 1.13 0.38 19.57
C ALA A 163 1.46 0.94 18.17
N LEU A 164 1.25 0.17 17.10
CA LEU A 164 1.49 0.63 15.74
C LEU A 164 0.32 1.48 15.23
N ASN A 165 0.62 2.47 14.39
CA ASN A 165 -0.39 3.32 13.76
C ASN A 165 -1.00 2.61 12.54
N TRP A 166 -1.94 1.70 12.81
CA TRP A 166 -2.65 0.94 11.77
C TRP A 166 -3.67 1.82 11.03
N ARG A 167 -3.59 1.86 9.70
CA ARG A 167 -4.66 2.35 8.83
C ARG A 167 -5.41 1.20 8.15
N GLU A 168 -6.59 1.51 7.62
CA GLU A 168 -7.41 0.54 6.91
C GLU A 168 -6.69 0.00 5.68
N GLY A 169 -6.63 -1.31 5.60
CA GLY A 169 -6.01 -2.05 4.51
C GLY A 169 -6.99 -2.45 3.41
N ARG A 170 -6.49 -3.14 2.38
CA ARG A 170 -7.33 -3.64 1.30
C ARG A 170 -6.98 -5.05 0.83
N LEU A 171 -8.01 -5.83 0.49
CA LEU A 171 -7.86 -7.07 -0.25
C LEU A 171 -7.68 -6.74 -1.75
N LEU A 172 -6.56 -7.13 -2.34
CA LEU A 172 -6.17 -6.82 -3.72
C LEU A 172 -6.25 -8.04 -4.64
N ASN A 173 -7.32 -8.82 -4.51
CA ASN A 173 -7.59 -9.94 -5.41
C ASN A 173 -7.87 -9.44 -6.82
N ARG A 174 -7.01 -9.83 -7.78
CA ARG A 174 -7.12 -9.42 -9.19
C ARG A 174 -7.23 -7.90 -9.37
N ALA A 175 -6.66 -7.11 -8.46
CA ALA A 175 -6.71 -5.66 -8.55
C ALA A 175 -5.93 -5.16 -9.77
N ASP A 176 -6.54 -4.24 -10.50
CA ASP A 176 -5.90 -3.47 -11.56
C ASP A 176 -5.32 -2.14 -11.01
N GLU A 177 -4.50 -1.48 -11.81
CA GLU A 177 -3.86 -0.22 -11.40
C GLU A 177 -4.88 0.87 -11.05
N LYS A 178 -5.98 0.96 -11.82
CA LYS A 178 -7.03 1.95 -11.61
C LYS A 178 -7.69 1.80 -10.24
N SER A 179 -8.09 0.58 -9.88
CA SER A 179 -8.71 0.30 -8.59
C SER A 179 -7.74 0.55 -7.45
N ILE A 180 -6.45 0.23 -7.59
CA ILE A 180 -5.42 0.54 -6.59
C ILE A 180 -5.29 2.05 -6.44
N ARG A 181 -5.16 2.80 -7.55
CA ARG A 181 -5.06 4.26 -7.55
C ARG A 181 -6.25 4.91 -6.84
N THR A 182 -7.48 4.51 -7.15
CA THR A 182 -8.67 4.99 -6.45
C THR A 182 -8.62 4.73 -4.94
N TRP A 183 -8.13 3.58 -4.51
CA TRP A 183 -7.96 3.30 -3.08
C TRP A 183 -6.92 4.21 -2.43
N ILE A 184 -5.78 4.41 -3.09
CA ILE A 184 -4.70 5.26 -2.58
C ILE A 184 -5.15 6.72 -2.47
N ASP A 185 -5.81 7.24 -3.51
CA ASP A 185 -6.34 8.62 -3.52
C ASP A 185 -7.35 8.84 -2.38
N ASN A 186 -8.23 7.86 -2.13
CA ASN A 186 -9.20 7.91 -1.05
C ASN A 186 -8.57 7.76 0.35
N SER A 187 -7.40 7.11 0.43
CA SER A 187 -6.71 6.84 1.70
C SER A 187 -5.95 8.05 2.25
N LYS A 188 -5.79 9.13 1.45
CA LYS A 188 -5.10 10.38 1.83
C LYS A 188 -3.77 10.10 2.56
N LEU A 189 -2.87 9.41 1.84
CA LEU A 189 -1.53 9.06 2.30
C LEU A 189 -0.66 10.29 2.60
#